data_AF-K5CL25-F1
#
_entry.id   AF-K5CL25-F1
#
_cell.length_a   1.000
_cell.length_b   1.000
_cell.length_c   1.000
_cell.angle_alpha   90.00
_cell.angle_beta   90.00
_cell.angle_gamma   90.00
#
_symmetry.space_group_name_H-M   'P 1'
#
loop_
_entity.id
_entity.type
_entity.pdbx_description
1 polymer ?
#
loop_
_entity_poly.entity_id
_entity_poly.type
_entity_poly.pdbx_seq_one_letter_code
_entity_poly.pdbx_strand_id
1 'polypeptide(L)'
;MTQFTEEEKAIRRIERRFNKGVVQYGLIEEGDRILIGLSGGKDSLALVELLGKRARIYKPRFSVIAVHVVMTNIPYQSDTEYLKAHCEANGVAFVQDETSFDPSTDTRKSPCFLCSWNRRKALFTVAKEHGCNKIALGHHMDDILETLLMNITYQGAFSTMPPRLVMNKFDMTIIRPMCLVHESDLIELAALHHYRKQVKNCPYESQSSRSDMKGILRQLEAMNPEARYSLWGSMANIQEDLLPNKID
;
A
#
# COMPACT_ATOMS: atom_id res chain seq x y z
N MET A 1 -2.90 36.67 -8.37
CA MET A 1 -2.53 35.23 -8.25
C MET A 1 -3.52 34.62 -7.28
N THR A 2 -4.30 33.62 -7.70
CA THR A 2 -5.24 32.93 -6.79
C THR A 2 -4.41 32.22 -5.72
N GLN A 3 -4.62 32.58 -4.45
CA GLN A 3 -3.91 31.99 -3.33
C GLN A 3 -4.60 30.67 -2.98
N PHE A 4 -3.90 29.55 -3.16
CA PHE A 4 -4.46 28.23 -2.85
C PHE A 4 -4.67 28.08 -1.33
N THR A 5 -5.76 27.41 -0.95
CA THR A 5 -5.97 27.02 0.45
C THR A 5 -4.92 25.97 0.87
N GLU A 6 -4.72 25.79 2.18
CA GLU A 6 -3.79 24.75 2.68
C GLU A 6 -4.22 23.34 2.24
N GLU A 7 -5.53 23.09 2.20
CA GLU A 7 -6.11 21.86 1.67
C GLU A 7 -5.74 21.63 0.19
N GLU A 8 -5.91 22.65 -0.66
CA GLU A 8 -5.56 22.57 -2.08
C GLU A 8 -4.06 22.32 -2.29
N LYS A 9 -3.20 22.91 -1.44
CA LYS A 9 -1.75 22.68 -1.48
C LYS A 9 -1.41 21.24 -1.10
N ALA A 10 -2.02 20.71 -0.04
CA ALA A 10 -1.82 19.33 0.42
C ALA A 10 -2.24 18.31 -0.65
N ILE A 11 -3.45 18.46 -1.20
CA ILE A 11 -3.97 17.58 -2.26
C ILE A 11 -3.06 17.60 -3.49
N ARG A 12 -2.66 18.79 -3.96
CA ARG A 12 -1.75 18.91 -5.12
C ARG A 12 -0.40 18.26 -4.88
N ARG A 13 0.15 18.36 -3.66
CA ARG A 13 1.43 17.73 -3.28
C ARG A 13 1.31 16.20 -3.36
N ILE A 14 0.24 15.64 -2.83
CA ILE A 14 -0.06 14.19 -2.88
C ILE A 14 -0.25 13.74 -4.33
N GLU A 15 -1.09 14.43 -5.09
CA GLU A 15 -1.36 14.08 -6.49
C GLU A 15 -0.10 14.15 -7.35
N ARG A 16 0.77 15.14 -7.12
CA ARG A 16 2.06 15.24 -7.81
C ARG A 16 2.93 14.02 -7.53
N ARG A 17 3.06 13.60 -6.27
CA ARG A 17 3.84 12.43 -5.86
C ARG A 17 3.23 11.12 -6.40
N PHE A 18 1.92 10.96 -6.27
CA PHE A 18 1.16 9.83 -6.81
C PHE A 18 1.34 9.70 -8.33
N ASN A 19 1.08 10.77 -9.08
CA ASN A 19 1.21 10.75 -10.55
C ASN A 19 2.66 10.50 -10.98
N LYS A 20 3.64 11.07 -10.26
CA LYS A 20 5.06 10.78 -10.50
C LYS A 20 5.35 9.29 -10.32
N GLY A 21 4.88 8.67 -9.23
CA GLY A 21 5.06 7.24 -8.96
C GLY A 21 4.40 6.36 -10.02
N VAL A 22 3.17 6.66 -10.39
CA VAL A 22 2.42 5.94 -11.43
C VAL A 22 3.15 5.95 -12.77
N VAL A 23 3.64 7.11 -13.21
CA VAL A 23 4.32 7.26 -14.50
C VAL A 23 5.72 6.66 -14.45
N GLN A 24 6.52 7.00 -13.43
CA GLN A 24 7.92 6.59 -13.31
C GLN A 24 8.08 5.06 -13.27
N TYR A 25 7.12 4.35 -12.67
CA TYR A 25 7.18 2.89 -12.53
C TYR A 25 6.23 2.13 -13.47
N GLY A 26 5.59 2.82 -14.42
CA GLY A 26 4.68 2.20 -15.39
C GLY A 26 3.57 1.39 -14.71
N LEU A 27 2.91 1.96 -13.70
CA LEU A 27 2.00 1.21 -12.84
C LEU A 27 0.63 0.98 -13.49
N ILE A 28 0.19 1.89 -14.36
CA ILE A 28 -1.11 1.88 -15.03
C ILE A 28 -0.90 2.02 -16.54
N GLU A 29 -1.51 1.12 -17.30
CA GLU A 29 -1.42 0.96 -18.75
C GLU A 29 -2.84 0.95 -19.36
N GLU A 30 -2.93 1.12 -20.67
CA GLU A 30 -4.21 1.09 -21.40
C GLU A 30 -4.88 -0.28 -21.28
N GLY A 31 -6.18 -0.27 -20.96
CA GLY A 31 -6.98 -1.48 -20.81
C GLY A 31 -6.89 -2.15 -19.42
N ASP A 32 -6.10 -1.60 -18.50
CA ASP A 32 -5.97 -2.18 -17.15
C ASP A 32 -7.32 -2.26 -16.43
N ARG A 33 -7.50 -3.35 -15.69
CA ARG A 33 -8.56 -3.51 -14.70
C ARG A 33 -7.92 -3.80 -13.35
N ILE A 34 -8.06 -2.85 -12.44
CA ILE A 34 -7.27 -2.78 -11.21
C ILE A 34 -8.19 -3.03 -10.00
N LEU A 35 -7.85 -4.05 -9.21
CA LEU A 35 -8.46 -4.30 -7.91
C LEU A 35 -7.72 -3.49 -6.83
N ILE A 36 -8.44 -2.69 -6.05
CA ILE A 36 -7.91 -1.95 -4.91
C ILE A 36 -8.15 -2.79 -3.65
N GLY A 37 -7.10 -3.10 -2.90
CA GLY A 37 -7.22 -3.68 -1.56
C GLY A 37 -7.64 -2.61 -0.54
N LEU A 38 -8.92 -2.60 -0.16
CA LEU A 38 -9.50 -1.63 0.76
C LEU A 38 -9.52 -2.20 2.18
N SER A 39 -8.55 -1.80 3.01
CA SER A 39 -8.52 -2.25 4.41
C SER A 39 -9.47 -1.46 5.30
N GLY A 40 -9.82 -0.22 4.93
CA GLY A 40 -10.57 0.73 5.75
C GLY A 40 -9.67 1.69 6.55
N GLY A 41 -8.35 1.54 6.44
CA GLY A 41 -7.39 2.51 6.97
C GLY A 41 -7.21 3.71 6.04
N LYS A 42 -6.65 4.79 6.60
CA LYS A 42 -6.43 6.09 5.92
C LYS A 42 -5.77 5.94 4.53
N ASP A 43 -4.77 5.07 4.43
CA ASP A 43 -3.98 4.92 3.22
C ASP A 43 -4.79 4.23 2.11
N SER A 44 -5.59 3.23 2.48
CA SER A 44 -6.48 2.55 1.53
C SER A 44 -7.65 3.44 1.08
N LEU A 45 -8.18 4.29 1.96
CA LEU A 45 -9.21 5.28 1.62
C LEU A 45 -8.67 6.35 0.66
N ALA A 46 -7.47 6.87 0.94
CA ALA A 46 -6.77 7.79 0.04
C ALA A 46 -6.46 7.16 -1.32
N LEU A 47 -6.06 5.89 -1.35
CA LEU A 47 -5.81 5.18 -2.60
C LEU A 47 -7.08 5.07 -3.46
N VAL A 48 -8.25 4.82 -2.86
CA VAL A 48 -9.54 4.81 -3.56
C VAL A 48 -9.83 6.17 -4.19
N GLU A 49 -9.61 7.27 -3.48
CA GLU A 49 -9.81 8.61 -4.03
C GLU A 49 -8.86 8.91 -5.20
N LEU A 50 -7.56 8.65 -5.00
CA LEU A 50 -6.54 8.94 -5.99
C LEU A 50 -6.74 8.13 -7.27
N LEU A 51 -7.01 6.83 -7.15
CA LEU A 51 -7.28 5.97 -8.30
C LEU A 51 -8.64 6.24 -8.94
N GLY A 52 -9.68 6.52 -8.15
CA GLY A 52 -11.01 6.92 -8.66
C GLY A 52 -10.93 8.21 -9.48
N LYS A 53 -10.24 9.24 -8.96
CA LYS A 53 -9.97 10.48 -9.70
C LYS A 53 -9.13 10.23 -10.95
N ARG A 54 -8.10 9.38 -10.86
CA ARG A 54 -7.24 9.03 -12.00
C ARG A 54 -8.01 8.27 -13.09
N ALA A 55 -8.95 7.39 -12.74
CA ALA A 55 -9.76 6.61 -13.67
C ALA A 55 -10.74 7.47 -14.49
N ARG A 56 -11.10 8.67 -13.99
CA ARG A 56 -11.90 9.65 -14.75
C ARG A 56 -11.10 10.33 -15.86
N ILE A 57 -9.77 10.26 -15.82
CA ILE A 57 -8.89 10.82 -16.86
C ILE A 57 -8.86 9.84 -18.04
N TYR A 58 -9.12 10.35 -19.25
CA TYR A 58 -9.34 9.53 -20.43
C TYR A 58 -8.13 8.69 -20.88
N LYS A 59 -6.89 9.08 -20.57
CA LYS A 59 -5.68 8.33 -20.96
C LYS A 59 -4.71 8.09 -19.78
N PRO A 60 -4.22 6.85 -19.60
CA PRO A 60 -4.72 5.62 -20.23
C PRO A 60 -6.17 5.34 -19.80
N ARG A 61 -6.95 4.62 -20.61
CA ARG A 61 -8.26 4.11 -20.17
C ARG A 61 -8.03 2.87 -19.32
N PHE A 62 -8.55 2.90 -18.10
CA PHE A 62 -8.50 1.77 -17.19
C PHE A 62 -9.73 1.82 -16.28
N SER A 63 -9.99 0.71 -15.58
CA SER A 63 -11.10 0.61 -14.62
C SER A 63 -10.59 0.18 -13.25
N VAL A 64 -11.31 0.59 -12.22
CA VAL A 64 -10.98 0.31 -10.82
C VAL A 64 -12.17 -0.28 -10.10
N ILE A 65 -11.91 -1.26 -9.25
CA ILE A 65 -12.87 -1.87 -8.33
C ILE A 65 -12.17 -2.05 -6.99
N ALA A 66 -12.85 -1.79 -5.88
CA ALA A 66 -12.30 -1.97 -4.54
C ALA A 66 -12.90 -3.22 -3.89
N VAL A 67 -12.07 -3.96 -3.16
CA VAL A 67 -12.53 -5.06 -2.31
C VAL A 67 -12.13 -4.84 -0.87
N HIS A 68 -13.09 -5.05 0.04
CA HIS A 68 -12.84 -5.21 1.46
C HIS A 68 -12.92 -6.70 1.83
N VAL A 69 -11.82 -7.26 2.35
CA VAL A 69 -11.76 -8.65 2.79
C VAL A 69 -11.92 -8.72 4.31
N VAL A 70 -13.05 -9.26 4.76
CA VAL A 70 -13.36 -9.45 6.18
C VAL A 70 -12.73 -10.76 6.66
N MET A 71 -12.03 -10.71 7.79
CA MET A 71 -11.50 -11.90 8.45
C MET A 71 -12.50 -12.36 9.52
N THR A 72 -13.32 -13.36 9.22
CA THR A 72 -14.50 -13.70 10.04
C THR A 72 -14.17 -14.21 11.44
N ASN A 73 -12.95 -14.69 11.66
CA ASN A 73 -12.46 -15.20 12.94
C ASN A 73 -11.56 -14.21 13.69
N ILE A 74 -11.43 -12.96 13.24
CA ILE A 74 -10.75 -11.88 13.98
C ILE A 74 -11.78 -10.78 14.26
N PRO A 75 -11.88 -10.23 15.48
CA PRO A 75 -12.84 -9.19 15.84
C PRO A 75 -12.42 -7.80 15.31
N TYR A 76 -12.09 -7.73 14.02
CA TYR A 76 -11.81 -6.49 13.33
C TYR A 76 -13.14 -5.85 12.88
N GLN A 77 -13.35 -4.57 13.17
CA GLN A 77 -14.57 -3.86 12.78
C GLN A 77 -14.24 -2.77 11.75
N SER A 78 -14.69 -2.99 10.52
CA SER A 78 -14.85 -1.94 9.51
C SER A 78 -16.34 -1.62 9.40
N ASP A 79 -16.64 -0.34 9.28
CA ASP A 79 -17.96 0.14 8.88
C ASP A 79 -18.08 -0.06 7.36
N THR A 80 -18.58 -1.22 6.95
CA THR A 80 -18.70 -1.60 5.53
C THR A 80 -19.57 -0.61 4.78
N GLU A 81 -20.65 -0.12 5.37
CA GLU A 81 -21.51 0.90 4.78
C GLU A 81 -20.72 2.17 4.47
N TYR A 82 -19.88 2.63 5.39
CA TYR A 82 -18.97 3.76 5.15
C TYR A 82 -17.98 3.45 4.02
N LEU A 83 -17.36 2.27 3.99
CA LEU A 83 -16.41 1.89 2.93
C LEU A 83 -17.07 1.86 1.55
N LYS A 84 -18.28 1.32 1.48
CA LYS A 84 -19.08 1.28 0.26
C LYS A 84 -19.43 2.71 -0.20
N ALA A 85 -19.95 3.54 0.70
CA ALA A 85 -20.29 4.94 0.39
C ALA A 85 -19.05 5.74 -0.08
N HIS A 86 -17.89 5.51 0.54
CA HIS A 86 -16.63 6.13 0.14
C HIS A 86 -16.20 5.73 -1.28
N CYS A 87 -16.34 4.45 -1.64
CA CYS A 87 -16.05 3.97 -2.99
C CYS A 87 -17.02 4.57 -4.03
N GLU A 88 -18.32 4.57 -3.73
CA GLU A 88 -19.37 5.09 -4.61
C GLU A 88 -19.18 6.60 -4.88
N ALA A 89 -18.88 7.39 -3.84
CA ALA A 89 -18.57 8.83 -3.98
C ALA A 89 -17.38 9.10 -4.92
N ASN A 90 -16.44 8.15 -4.99
CA ASN A 90 -15.27 8.22 -5.86
C ASN A 90 -15.47 7.56 -7.23
N GLY A 91 -16.65 6.99 -7.50
CA GLY A 91 -16.94 6.29 -8.76
C GLY A 91 -16.21 4.95 -8.88
N VAL A 92 -15.94 4.30 -7.74
CA VAL A 92 -15.27 3.00 -7.66
C VAL A 92 -16.29 1.96 -7.23
N ALA A 93 -16.41 0.86 -7.97
CA ALA A 93 -17.28 -0.25 -7.56
C ALA A 93 -16.74 -0.92 -6.29
N PHE A 94 -17.62 -1.36 -5.40
CA PHE A 94 -17.27 -1.97 -4.12
C PHE A 94 -17.70 -3.43 -4.05
N VAL A 95 -16.81 -4.28 -3.56
CA VAL A 95 -17.04 -5.70 -3.28
C VAL A 95 -16.64 -5.98 -1.83
N GLN A 96 -17.46 -6.75 -1.13
CA GLN A 96 -17.08 -7.36 0.13
C GLN A 96 -16.82 -8.84 -0.10
N ASP A 97 -15.73 -9.34 0.46
CA ASP A 97 -15.40 -10.76 0.46
C ASP A 97 -15.03 -11.21 1.88
N GLU A 98 -15.16 -12.50 2.16
CA GLU A 98 -14.93 -13.06 3.50
C GLU A 98 -13.90 -14.18 3.45
N THR A 99 -13.04 -14.22 4.46
CA THR A 99 -12.06 -15.31 4.61
C THR A 99 -11.83 -15.62 6.08
N SER A 100 -11.22 -16.77 6.34
CA SER A 100 -10.83 -17.21 7.67
C SER A 100 -9.54 -18.03 7.59
N PHE A 101 -8.92 -18.28 8.73
CA PHE A 101 -7.81 -19.23 8.83
C PHE A 101 -7.90 -19.99 10.14
N ASP A 102 -7.46 -21.23 10.16
CA ASP A 102 -7.35 -21.99 11.39
C ASP A 102 -5.89 -21.93 11.91
N PRO A 103 -5.63 -21.29 13.06
CA PRO A 103 -4.28 -21.18 13.62
C PRO A 103 -3.69 -22.55 14.01
N SER A 104 -4.50 -23.60 14.18
CA SER A 104 -4.03 -24.94 14.51
C SER A 104 -3.39 -25.67 13.31
N THR A 105 -3.66 -25.23 12.08
CA THR A 105 -3.23 -25.93 10.86
C THR A 105 -1.73 -25.85 10.59
N ASP A 106 -1.04 -24.81 11.05
CA ASP A 106 0.41 -24.66 10.89
C ASP A 106 0.99 -23.86 12.07
N THR A 107 1.21 -24.55 13.19
CA THR A 107 1.71 -23.96 14.44
C THR A 107 3.13 -23.37 14.34
N ARG A 108 3.86 -23.67 13.27
CA ARG A 108 5.17 -23.08 12.96
C ARG A 108 5.07 -21.63 12.50
N LYS A 109 3.88 -21.19 12.05
CA LYS A 109 3.65 -19.84 11.53
C LYS A 109 2.83 -19.04 12.52
N SER A 110 3.17 -17.76 12.65
CA SER A 110 2.41 -16.86 13.52
C SER A 110 0.97 -16.65 12.98
N PRO A 111 -0.02 -16.43 13.86
CA PRO A 111 -1.37 -16.06 13.43
C PRO A 111 -1.40 -14.83 12.51
N CYS A 112 -0.53 -13.85 12.74
CA CYS A 112 -0.38 -12.67 11.88
C CYS A 112 0.06 -13.04 10.45
N PHE A 113 0.98 -14.01 10.31
CA PHE A 113 1.38 -14.52 9.00
C PHE A 113 0.20 -15.19 8.30
N LEU A 114 -0.51 -16.10 8.99
CA LEU A 114 -1.66 -16.81 8.42
C LEU A 114 -2.79 -15.86 8.00
N CYS A 115 -3.09 -14.85 8.82
CA CYS A 115 -4.05 -13.81 8.51
C CYS A 115 -3.65 -13.00 7.25
N SER A 116 -2.41 -12.54 7.17
CA SER A 116 -1.90 -11.80 6.01
C SER A 116 -1.93 -12.65 4.73
N TRP A 117 -1.54 -13.92 4.84
CA TRP A 117 -1.51 -14.87 3.75
C TRP A 117 -2.92 -15.17 3.19
N ASN A 118 -3.89 -15.45 4.05
CA ASN A 118 -5.25 -15.74 3.60
C ASN A 118 -5.97 -14.51 3.04
N ARG A 119 -5.77 -13.30 3.60
CA ARG A 119 -6.24 -12.06 2.96
C ARG A 119 -5.65 -11.86 1.58
N ARG A 120 -4.35 -12.14 1.42
CA ARG A 120 -3.70 -12.05 0.10
C ARG A 120 -4.31 -13.05 -0.88
N LYS A 121 -4.57 -14.30 -0.46
CA LYS A 121 -5.26 -15.27 -1.31
C LYS A 121 -6.64 -14.77 -1.76
N ALA A 122 -7.45 -14.29 -0.84
CA ALA A 122 -8.77 -13.72 -1.13
C ALA A 122 -8.69 -12.57 -2.15
N LEU A 123 -7.76 -11.63 -1.97
CA LEU A 123 -7.52 -10.55 -2.95
C LEU A 123 -7.23 -11.09 -4.35
N PHE A 124 -6.40 -12.13 -4.48
CA PHE A 124 -6.08 -12.73 -5.77
C PHE A 124 -7.29 -13.45 -6.40
N THR A 125 -8.08 -14.14 -5.58
CA THR A 125 -9.32 -14.79 -6.03
C THR A 125 -10.30 -13.77 -6.59
N VAL A 126 -10.63 -12.74 -5.81
CA VAL A 126 -11.55 -11.68 -6.22
C VAL A 126 -11.03 -10.93 -7.45
N ALA A 127 -9.71 -10.66 -7.51
CA ALA A 127 -9.12 -10.04 -8.69
C ALA A 127 -9.39 -10.86 -9.96
N LYS A 128 -9.21 -12.18 -9.89
CA LYS A 128 -9.44 -13.09 -11.00
C LYS A 128 -10.91 -13.16 -11.40
N GLU A 129 -11.82 -13.27 -10.44
CA GLU A 129 -13.27 -13.32 -10.67
C GLU A 129 -13.79 -12.06 -11.36
N HIS A 130 -13.22 -10.91 -11.01
CA HIS A 130 -13.54 -9.64 -11.65
C HIS A 130 -12.64 -9.32 -12.85
N GLY A 131 -11.86 -10.27 -13.37
CA GLY A 131 -11.02 -10.07 -14.55
C GLY A 131 -10.01 -8.93 -14.41
N CYS A 132 -9.54 -8.66 -13.19
CA CYS A 132 -8.48 -7.70 -12.91
C CYS A 132 -7.12 -8.29 -13.25
N ASN A 133 -6.25 -7.52 -13.89
CA ASN A 133 -4.87 -7.89 -14.19
C ASN A 133 -3.87 -7.26 -13.19
N LYS A 134 -4.32 -6.32 -12.36
CA LYS A 134 -3.49 -5.67 -11.33
C LYS A 134 -4.21 -5.57 -9.99
N ILE A 135 -3.43 -5.63 -8.90
CA ILE A 135 -3.89 -5.35 -7.53
C ILE A 135 -3.12 -4.14 -6.99
N ALA A 136 -3.83 -3.06 -6.68
CA ALA A 136 -3.28 -1.87 -6.05
C ALA A 136 -3.40 -1.94 -4.51
N LEU A 137 -2.28 -1.70 -3.83
CA LEU A 137 -2.21 -1.68 -2.37
C LEU A 137 -1.80 -0.30 -1.86
N GLY A 138 -2.36 0.09 -0.71
CA GLY A 138 -2.20 1.39 -0.07
C GLY A 138 -0.82 1.68 0.53
N HIS A 139 0.25 1.02 0.06
CA HIS A 139 1.59 1.19 0.60
C HIS A 139 2.22 2.49 0.12
N HIS A 140 2.69 3.30 1.06
CA HIS A 140 3.35 4.58 0.81
C HIS A 140 4.89 4.44 0.88
N MET A 141 5.62 5.54 0.67
CA MET A 141 7.08 5.53 0.65
C MET A 141 7.67 5.02 1.97
N ASP A 142 7.14 5.49 3.11
CA ASP A 142 7.63 5.11 4.44
C ASP A 142 7.48 3.58 4.67
N ASP A 143 6.37 2.94 4.28
CA ASP A 143 6.20 1.48 4.36
C ASP A 143 7.30 0.71 3.59
N ILE A 144 7.69 1.23 2.43
CA ILE A 144 8.71 0.63 1.56
C ILE A 144 10.09 0.78 2.20
N LEU A 145 10.40 1.96 2.75
CA LEU A 145 11.67 2.19 3.44
C LEU A 145 11.78 1.42 4.76
N GLU A 146 10.71 1.37 5.55
CA GLU A 146 10.63 0.54 6.75
C GLU A 146 10.87 -0.94 6.42
N THR A 147 10.32 -1.42 5.30
CA THR A 147 10.56 -2.79 4.85
C THR A 147 12.00 -3.02 4.39
N LEU A 148 12.60 -2.04 3.71
CA LEU A 148 14.03 -2.09 3.35
C LEU A 148 14.91 -2.23 4.59
N LEU A 149 14.70 -1.35 5.58
CA LEU A 149 15.46 -1.37 6.83
C LEU A 149 15.26 -2.67 7.60
N MET A 150 14.02 -3.17 7.66
CA MET A 150 13.69 -4.45 8.30
C MET A 150 14.41 -5.62 7.62
N ASN A 151 14.39 -5.70 6.28
CA ASN A 151 15.01 -6.80 5.55
C ASN A 151 16.54 -6.79 5.68
N ILE A 152 17.17 -5.62 5.63
CA ILE A 152 18.62 -5.50 5.85
C ILE A 152 18.97 -5.92 7.29
N THR A 153 18.21 -5.45 8.28
CA THR A 153 18.53 -5.66 9.71
C THR A 153 18.26 -7.08 10.18
N TYR A 154 17.12 -7.66 9.80
CA TYR A 154 16.67 -8.95 10.35
C TYR A 154 16.86 -10.13 9.40
N GLN A 155 16.95 -9.89 8.08
CA GLN A 155 17.09 -10.95 7.07
C GLN A 155 18.46 -10.95 6.38
N GLY A 156 19.28 -9.92 6.60
CA GLY A 156 20.55 -9.76 5.88
C GLY A 156 20.35 -9.60 4.37
N ALA A 157 19.17 -9.12 3.95
CA ALA A 157 18.79 -9.06 2.54
C ALA A 157 18.49 -7.62 2.11
N PHE A 158 19.21 -7.13 1.11
CA PHE A 158 18.91 -5.85 0.47
C PHE A 158 17.69 -6.01 -0.45
N SER A 159 16.50 -5.86 0.12
CA SER A 159 15.23 -6.06 -0.59
C SER A 159 14.12 -5.24 0.03
N THR A 160 13.06 -4.95 -0.72
CA THR A 160 11.89 -4.23 -0.23
C THR A 160 10.60 -4.67 -0.94
N MET A 161 9.55 -3.88 -0.81
CA MET A 161 8.33 -3.90 -1.57
C MET A 161 8.44 -3.03 -2.83
N PRO A 162 8.78 -3.58 -4.01
CA PRO A 162 8.95 -2.77 -5.22
C PRO A 162 7.62 -2.10 -5.64
N PRO A 163 7.66 -0.92 -6.29
CA PRO A 163 6.45 -0.24 -6.77
C PRO A 163 5.58 -1.10 -7.69
N ARG A 164 6.22 -1.94 -8.53
CA ARG A 164 5.59 -2.91 -9.42
C ARG A 164 6.19 -4.29 -9.13
N LEU A 165 5.35 -5.28 -8.88
CA LEU A 165 5.73 -6.67 -8.66
C LEU A 165 4.91 -7.59 -9.55
N VAL A 166 5.54 -8.17 -10.56
CA VAL A 166 4.89 -9.15 -11.46
C VAL A 166 4.92 -10.53 -10.82
N MET A 167 3.75 -11.15 -10.67
CA MET A 167 3.59 -12.47 -10.08
C MET A 167 3.32 -13.49 -11.19
N ASN A 168 4.36 -13.97 -11.87
CA ASN A 168 4.25 -14.88 -13.03
C ASN A 168 3.38 -16.12 -12.76
N LYS A 169 3.43 -16.68 -11.55
CA LYS A 169 2.65 -17.88 -11.17
C LYS A 169 1.14 -17.64 -11.10
N PHE A 170 0.70 -16.40 -10.98
CA PHE A 170 -0.70 -16.04 -10.75
C PHE A 170 -1.27 -15.13 -11.84
N ASP A 171 -0.50 -14.85 -12.90
CA ASP A 171 -0.84 -13.91 -13.98
C ASP A 171 -1.43 -12.59 -13.45
N MET A 172 -0.73 -12.01 -12.47
CA MET A 172 -1.20 -10.84 -11.72
C MET A 172 -0.03 -9.91 -11.43
N THR A 173 -0.27 -8.60 -11.48
CA THR A 173 0.73 -7.61 -11.05
C THR A 173 0.27 -6.87 -9.79
N ILE A 174 1.08 -6.86 -8.75
CA ILE A 174 0.85 -5.99 -7.58
C ILE A 174 1.49 -4.63 -7.86
N ILE A 175 0.74 -3.56 -7.65
CA ILE A 175 1.20 -2.18 -7.79
C ILE A 175 1.04 -1.39 -6.48
N ARG A 176 1.93 -0.43 -6.26
CA ARG A 176 1.91 0.50 -5.12
C ARG A 176 1.92 1.95 -5.62
N PRO A 177 0.76 2.48 -6.06
CA PRO A 177 0.70 3.81 -6.69
C PRO A 177 1.18 4.94 -5.80
N MET A 178 1.10 4.78 -4.47
CA MET A 178 1.53 5.76 -3.49
C MET A 178 3.01 5.61 -3.08
N CYS A 179 3.82 4.86 -3.82
CA CYS A 179 5.22 4.58 -3.49
C CYS A 179 6.12 5.81 -3.28
N LEU A 180 5.74 6.98 -3.80
CA LEU A 180 6.45 8.26 -3.59
C LEU A 180 5.68 9.24 -2.69
N VAL A 181 4.52 8.86 -2.17
CA VAL A 181 3.72 9.65 -1.24
C VAL A 181 4.25 9.42 0.17
N HIS A 182 4.34 10.48 0.98
CA HIS A 182 4.80 10.37 2.36
C HIS A 182 3.64 10.04 3.28
N GLU A 183 3.87 9.28 4.34
CA GLU A 183 2.83 8.99 5.35
C GLU A 183 2.26 10.28 5.95
N SER A 184 3.11 11.29 6.19
CA SER A 184 2.68 12.58 6.73
C SER A 184 1.63 13.28 5.87
N ASP A 185 1.74 13.17 4.54
CA ASP A 185 0.73 13.73 3.64
C ASP A 185 -0.60 12.98 3.75
N LEU A 186 -0.56 11.66 3.91
CA LEU A 186 -1.77 10.83 4.05
C LEU A 186 -2.45 11.06 5.40
N ILE A 187 -1.68 11.36 6.45
CA ILE A 187 -2.23 11.79 7.75
C ILE A 187 -2.94 13.14 7.61
N GLU A 188 -2.33 14.10 6.92
CA GLU A 188 -2.92 15.42 6.67
C GLU A 188 -4.20 15.29 5.83
N LEU A 189 -4.16 14.52 4.74
CA LEU A 189 -5.34 14.26 3.89
C LEU A 189 -6.47 13.61 4.69
N ALA A 190 -6.16 12.62 5.52
CA ALA A 190 -7.16 11.96 6.36
C ALA A 190 -7.82 12.92 7.37
N ALA A 191 -7.08 13.91 7.86
CA ALA A 191 -7.63 14.95 8.73
C ALA A 191 -8.54 15.92 7.96
N LEU A 192 -8.10 16.37 6.78
CA LEU A 192 -8.84 17.28 5.90
C LEU A 192 -10.16 16.66 5.39
N HIS A 193 -10.10 15.41 4.94
CA HIS A 193 -11.27 14.68 4.42
C HIS A 193 -12.06 13.94 5.51
N HIS A 194 -11.68 14.12 6.78
CA HIS A 194 -12.35 13.52 7.94
C HIS A 194 -12.56 11.99 7.83
N TYR A 195 -11.52 11.26 7.43
CA TYR A 195 -11.58 9.80 7.34
C TYR A 195 -11.95 9.19 8.69
N ARG A 196 -12.92 8.27 8.67
CA ARG A 196 -13.27 7.51 9.87
C ARG A 196 -12.12 6.61 10.24
N LYS A 197 -11.65 6.74 11.49
CA LYS A 197 -10.61 5.85 12.01
C LYS A 197 -11.20 4.45 12.15
N GLN A 198 -10.55 3.52 11.49
CA GLN A 198 -10.76 2.09 11.65
C GLN A 198 -10.49 1.66 13.11
N VAL A 199 -11.41 0.89 13.70
CA VAL A 199 -11.26 0.32 15.04
C VAL A 199 -10.38 -0.93 14.96
N LYS A 200 -9.17 -0.86 15.48
CA LYS A 200 -8.21 -1.97 15.49
C LYS A 200 -8.29 -2.73 16.82
N ASN A 201 -9.06 -3.81 16.83
CA ASN A 201 -9.19 -4.71 17.99
C ASN A 201 -8.51 -6.07 17.73
N CYS A 202 -7.37 -6.08 17.03
CA CYS A 202 -6.70 -7.35 16.69
C CYS A 202 -6.00 -7.92 17.93
N PRO A 203 -6.35 -9.13 18.41
CA PRO A 203 -5.75 -9.71 19.62
C PRO A 203 -4.28 -10.15 19.42
N TYR A 204 -3.82 -10.20 18.16
CA TYR A 204 -2.46 -10.56 17.79
C TYR A 204 -1.57 -9.35 17.48
N GLU A 205 -2.08 -8.13 17.63
CA GLU A 205 -1.33 -6.89 17.36
C GLU A 205 -0.35 -6.63 18.52
N SER A 206 0.90 -7.07 18.38
CA SER A 206 2.01 -6.69 19.27
C SER A 206 2.80 -5.52 18.68
N GLN A 207 3.66 -4.87 19.50
CA GLN A 207 4.73 -4.03 18.96
C GLN A 207 5.51 -4.88 17.93
N SER A 208 5.62 -4.34 16.72
CA SER A 208 6.17 -5.07 15.59
C SER A 208 7.51 -4.47 15.21
N SER A 209 8.40 -5.24 14.59
CA SER A 209 9.65 -4.71 14.04
C SER A 209 9.43 -3.51 13.12
N ARG A 210 8.23 -3.37 12.53
CA ARG A 210 7.85 -2.20 11.74
C ARG A 210 7.74 -0.92 12.57
N SER A 211 7.20 -0.95 13.79
CA SER A 211 7.15 0.24 14.65
C SER A 211 8.55 0.71 15.03
N ASP A 212 9.48 -0.23 15.24
CA ASP A 212 10.87 0.09 15.54
C ASP A 212 11.54 0.74 14.32
N MET A 213 11.35 0.17 13.12
CA MET A 213 11.91 0.73 11.88
C MET A 213 11.36 2.12 11.56
N LYS A 214 10.11 2.42 11.92
CA LYS A 214 9.56 3.77 11.83
C LYS A 214 10.31 4.76 12.72
N GLY A 215 10.67 4.33 13.94
CA GLY A 215 11.54 5.10 14.83
C GLY A 215 12.93 5.33 14.26
N ILE A 216 13.54 4.28 13.69
CA ILE A 216 14.84 4.35 13.03
C ILE A 216 14.82 5.30 11.83
N LEU A 217 13.79 5.23 10.97
CA LEU A 217 13.67 6.12 9.81
C LEU A 217 13.65 7.60 10.25
N ARG A 218 12.92 7.92 11.33
CA ARG A 218 12.93 9.28 11.90
C ARG A 218 14.30 9.70 12.43
N GLN A 219 15.03 8.80 13.06
CA GLN A 219 16.39 9.09 13.52
C GLN A 219 17.33 9.38 12.34
N LEU A 220 17.23 8.60 11.26
CA LEU A 220 17.99 8.83 10.04
C LEU A 220 17.64 10.19 9.40
N GLU A 221 16.37 10.57 9.37
CA GLU A 221 15.93 11.89 8.87
C GLU A 221 16.40 13.05 9.76
N ALA A 222 16.47 12.85 11.08
CA ALA A 222 17.04 13.83 12.00
C ALA A 222 18.55 14.01 11.78
N MET A 223 19.26 12.94 11.42
CA MET A 223 20.69 12.99 11.07
C MET A 223 20.93 13.63 9.70
N ASN A 224 20.09 13.33 8.72
CA ASN A 224 20.15 13.88 7.37
C ASN A 224 18.72 14.09 6.84
N PRO A 225 18.25 15.33 6.62
CA PRO A 225 16.92 15.61 6.08
C PRO A 225 16.61 14.93 4.74
N GLU A 226 17.64 14.55 3.98
CA GLU A 226 17.53 13.85 2.70
C GLU A 226 17.64 12.31 2.83
N ALA A 227 17.70 11.77 4.06
CA ALA A 227 17.92 10.34 4.30
C ALA A 227 16.88 9.48 3.59
N ARG A 228 15.60 9.87 3.62
CA ARG A 228 14.51 9.17 2.93
C ARG A 228 14.78 9.02 1.43
N TYR A 229 15.22 10.09 0.78
CA TYR A 229 15.48 10.08 -0.67
C TYR A 229 16.79 9.37 -0.99
N SER A 230 17.79 9.49 -0.12
CA SER A 230 19.05 8.72 -0.21
C SER A 230 18.81 7.21 -0.11
N LEU A 231 17.98 6.78 0.86
CA LEU A 231 17.57 5.38 1.01
C LEU A 231 16.73 4.89 -0.18
N TRP A 232 15.87 5.74 -0.72
CA TRP A 232 15.12 5.39 -1.93
C TRP A 232 16.03 5.21 -3.15
N GLY A 233 16.96 6.15 -3.34
CA GLY A 233 17.92 6.14 -4.45
C GLY A 233 18.89 4.97 -4.37
N SER A 234 19.33 4.59 -3.17
CA SER A 234 20.27 3.47 -2.99
C SER A 234 19.72 2.15 -3.52
N MET A 235 18.39 1.96 -3.52
CA MET A 235 17.75 0.76 -4.05
C MET A 235 17.99 0.54 -5.55
N ALA A 236 18.29 1.60 -6.30
CA ALA A 236 18.59 1.55 -7.74
C ALA A 236 20.06 1.88 -8.05
N ASN A 237 20.88 2.15 -7.03
CA ASN A 237 22.27 2.60 -7.18
C ASN A 237 23.20 1.73 -6.32
N ILE A 238 23.21 0.42 -6.60
CA ILE A 238 24.09 -0.54 -5.94
C ILE A 238 25.43 -0.54 -6.67
N GLN A 239 26.51 -0.22 -5.96
CA GLN A 239 27.87 -0.28 -6.50
C GLN A 239 28.43 -1.69 -6.29
N GLU A 240 28.06 -2.62 -7.17
CA GLU A 240 28.37 -4.05 -7.03
C GLU A 240 29.88 -4.32 -6.88
N ASP A 241 30.73 -3.58 -7.58
CA ASP A 241 32.19 -3.69 -7.51
C ASP A 241 32.80 -3.30 -6.15
N LEU A 242 32.03 -2.60 -5.31
CA LEU A 242 32.44 -2.20 -3.95
C LEU A 242 31.80 -3.09 -2.86
N LEU A 243 31.14 -4.18 -3.24
CA LEU A 243 30.59 -5.16 -2.31
C LEU A 243 31.57 -6.33 -2.10
N PRO A 244 31.57 -6.97 -0.92
CA PRO A 244 32.30 -8.21 -0.73
C PRO A 244 31.87 -9.27 -1.76
N ASN A 245 32.85 -9.98 -2.32
CA ASN A 245 32.57 -11.12 -3.18
C ASN A 245 31.73 -12.17 -2.42
N LYS A 246 30.79 -12.81 -3.11
CA LYS A 246 30.15 -14.00 -2.57
C LYS A 246 31.23 -15.08 -2.42
N ILE A 247 31.37 -15.57 -1.20
CA ILE A 247 32.16 -16.77 -0.92
C ILE A 247 31.14 -17.91 -0.93
N ASP A 248 31.25 -18.79 -1.92
CA ASP A 248 30.42 -19.99 -2.06
C ASP A 248 30.65 -20.98 -0.91
#